data_AF-D2PTG2-F1
#
_entry.id   AF-D2PTG2-F1
#
_cell.length_a   1.000
_cell.length_b   1.000
_cell.length_c   1.000
_cell.angle_alpha   90.00
_cell.angle_beta   90.00
_cell.angle_gamma   90.00
#
_symmetry.space_group_name_H-M   'P 1'
#
loop_
_entity.id
_entity.type
_entity.pdbx_description
1 polymer ?
#
loop_
_entity_poly.entity_id
_entity_poly.type
_entity_poly.pdbx_seq_one_letter_code
_entity_poly.pdbx_strand_id
1 'polypeptide(L)' 'MTIKVRLSGEPEEIARLVEHLRVEFEVAGGERAYPNRGSFGVRVYLELRDQHGAPPAQRVRTERVDRDRKGLEP' A
#
# COMPACT_ATOMS: atom_id res chain seq x y z
N MET A 1 -7.66 12.75 -9.75
CA MET A 1 -6.70 11.70 -10.17
C MET A 1 -6.99 10.43 -9.38
N THR A 2 -6.82 9.25 -9.97
CA THR A 2 -7.08 7.96 -9.28
C THR A 2 -5.80 7.14 -9.16
N ILE A 3 -5.45 6.72 -7.94
CA ILE A 3 -4.26 5.92 -7.63
C ILE A 3 -4.71 4.56 -7.13
N LYS A 4 -4.20 3.48 -7.73
CA LYS A 4 -4.42 2.11 -7.25
C LYS A 4 -3.27 1.73 -6.32
N VAL A 5 -3.60 1.36 -5.07
CA VAL A 5 -2.61 1.03 -4.04
C VAL A 5 -2.81 -0.40 -3.58
N ARG A 6 -1.70 -1.11 -3.36
CA ARG A 6 -1.70 -2.40 -2.67
C ARG A 6 -0.83 -2.29 -1.43
N LEU A 7 -1.44 -2.47 -0.26
CA LEU A 7 -0.74 -2.49 1.02
C LEU A 7 -0.51 -3.93 1.45
N SER A 8 0.63 -4.19 2.07
CA SER A 8 0.97 -5.47 2.69
C SER A 8 1.65 -5.21 4.04
N GLY A 9 1.24 -5.92 5.08
CA GLY A 9 1.71 -5.71 6.44
C GLY A 9 0.79 -6.36 7.46
N GLU A 10 0.97 -6.02 8.73
CA GLU A 10 0.06 -6.46 9.78
C GLU A 10 -1.30 -5.73 9.68
N PRO A 11 -2.42 -6.38 10.04
CA PRO A 11 -3.75 -5.79 9.93
C PRO A 11 -3.88 -4.43 10.63
N GLU A 12 -3.27 -4.27 11.81
CA GLU A 12 -3.33 -3.05 12.62
C GLU A 12 -2.55 -1.90 11.98
N GLU A 13 -1.40 -2.20 11.36
CA GLU A 13 -0.59 -1.22 10.65
C GLU A 13 -1.28 -0.73 9.38
N ILE A 14 -1.90 -1.68 8.64
CA ILE A 14 -2.71 -1.37 7.46
C ILE A 14 -3.89 -0.46 7.86
N ALA A 15 -4.59 -0.78 8.94
CA ALA A 15 -5.72 0.03 9.41
C ALA A 15 -5.29 1.47 9.74
N ARG A 16 -4.17 1.64 10.45
CA ARG A 16 -3.61 2.98 10.77
C ARG A 16 -3.25 3.76 9.51
N LEU A 17 -2.63 3.10 8.52
CA LEU A 17 -2.27 3.76 7.27
C LEU A 17 -3.51 4.14 6.44
N VAL A 18 -4.54 3.29 6.40
CA VAL A 18 -5.81 3.61 5.73
C VAL A 18 -6.47 4.83 6.36
N GLU A 19 -6.53 4.90 7.68
CA GLU A 19 -7.08 6.06 8.40
C GLU A 19 -6.27 7.34 8.12
N HIS A 20 -4.95 7.24 8.06
CA HIS A 20 -4.10 8.38 7.67
C HIS A 20 -4.39 8.85 6.23
N LEU A 21 -4.53 7.92 5.28
CA LEU A 21 -4.83 8.25 3.87
C LEU A 21 -6.19 8.93 3.69
N ARG A 22 -7.16 8.64 4.55
CA ARG A 22 -8.50 9.27 4.53
C ARG A 22 -8.48 10.77 4.82
N VAL A 23 -7.39 11.28 5.41
CA VAL A 23 -7.22 12.73 5.67
C VAL A 23 -7.04 13.51 4.37
N GLU A 24 -6.35 12.94 3.38
CA GLU A 24 -5.99 13.63 2.14
C GLU A 24 -6.72 13.09 0.90
N PHE A 25 -7.17 11.82 0.95
CA PHE A 25 -7.77 11.13 -0.17
C PHE A 25 -9.18 10.63 0.15
N GLU A 26 -10.05 10.64 -0.86
CA GLU A 26 -11.21 9.77 -0.87
C GLU A 26 -10.70 8.33 -1.08
N VAL A 27 -10.86 7.49 -0.07
CA VAL A 27 -10.38 6.10 -0.06
C VAL A 27 -11.55 5.16 -0.29
N ALA A 28 -11.43 4.32 -1.32
CA ALA A 28 -12.37 3.23 -1.61
C ALA A 28 -11.66 1.86 -1.55
N GLY A 29 -12.38 0.84 -1.11
CA GLY A 29 -11.85 -0.51 -0.95
C GLY A 29 -11.26 -0.77 0.45
N GLY A 30 -10.49 -1.85 0.58
CA GLY A 30 -9.83 -2.23 1.83
C GLY A 30 -10.68 -3.08 2.77
N GLU A 31 -11.94 -3.36 2.42
CA GLU A 31 -12.85 -4.19 3.22
C GLU A 31 -12.48 -5.68 3.14
N ARG A 32 -11.78 -6.07 2.07
CA ARG A 32 -11.28 -7.44 1.87
C ARG A 32 -9.77 -7.49 2.07
N ALA A 33 -9.36 -8.20 3.11
CA ALA A 33 -7.97 -8.59 3.34
C ALA A 33 -7.72 -10.00 2.79
N TYR A 34 -6.53 -10.20 2.24
CA TYR A 34 -6.08 -11.48 1.73
C TYR A 34 -4.78 -11.90 2.43
N PRO A 35 -4.65 -13.13 2.92
CA PRO A 35 -3.41 -13.59 3.53
C PRO A 35 -2.28 -13.57 2.49
N ASN A 36 -1.10 -13.11 2.89
CA ASN A 36 0.08 -13.17 2.03
C ASN A 36 0.47 -14.63 1.77
N ARG A 37 0.91 -14.93 0.54
CA ARG A 37 1.43 -16.27 0.21
C ARG A 37 2.94 -16.26 0.41
N GLY A 38 3.44 -17.10 1.31
CA GLY A 38 4.88 -17.23 1.57
C GLY A 38 5.47 -16.18 2.50
N SER A 39 4.65 -15.36 3.15
CA SER A 39 5.06 -14.42 4.21
C SER A 39 3.95 -14.22 5.23
N PHE A 40 4.29 -13.62 6.37
CA PHE A 40 3.32 -13.20 7.39
C PHE A 40 2.48 -11.99 6.91
N GLY A 41 1.40 -11.71 7.65
CA GLY A 41 0.50 -10.59 7.43
C GLY A 41 -0.51 -10.77 6.28
N VAL A 42 -1.15 -9.66 5.92
CA VAL A 42 -2.20 -9.61 4.89
C VAL A 42 -1.87 -8.59 3.81
N ARG A 43 -2.62 -8.64 2.71
CA ARG A 43 -2.66 -7.62 1.67
C ARG A 43 -4.07 -7.10 1.47
N VAL A 44 -4.17 -5.80 1.20
CA VAL A 44 -5.42 -5.12 0.80
C VAL A 44 -5.19 -4.31 -0.46
N TYR A 45 -6.26 -4.07 -1.20
CA TYR A 45 -6.26 -3.27 -2.41
C TYR A 45 -7.16 -2.05 -2.20
N LEU A 46 -6.64 -0.87 -2.47
CA LEU A 46 -7.31 0.41 -2.30
C LEU A 46 -7.32 1.18 -3.61
N GLU A 47 -8.33 2.02 -3.78
CA GLU A 47 -8.38 3.09 -4.75
C GLU A 47 -8.40 4.42 -3.99
N LEU A 48 -7.45 5.30 -4.29
CA LEU A 48 -7.37 6.64 -3.73
C LEU A 48 -7.74 7.66 -4.80
N ARG A 49 -8.59 8.62 -4.45
CA ARG A 49 -8.90 9.78 -5.28
C ARG A 49 -8.55 11.05 -4.53
N ASP A 50 -7.93 11.98 -5.24
CA ASP A 50 -7.59 13.29 -4.69
C ASP A 50 -8.87 14.06 -4.35
N GLN A 51 -8.97 14.58 -3.12
CA GLN A 51 -10.13 15.36 -2.67
C GLN A 51 -10.09 16.81 -3.15
N HIS A 52 -8.93 17.29 -3.61
CA HIS A 52 -8.76 18.65 -4.09
C HIS A 52 -8.27 18.63 -5.54
N GLY A 53 -8.63 19.65 -6.33
CA GLY A 53 -8.10 19.86 -7.69
C GLY A 53 -6.61 20.22 -7.71
N ALA A 54 -5.79 19.55 -6.90
CA ALA A 54 -4.37 19.75 -6.82
C ALA A 54 -3.66 19.24 -8.09
N PRO A 55 -2.57 19.92 -8.51
CA PRO A 55 -1.84 19.54 -9.72
C PRO A 55 -1.32 18.11 -9.62
N PRO A 56 -1.22 17.39 -10.76
CA PRO A 56 -1.02 15.95 -10.78
C PRO A 56 0.25 15.56 -10.02
N ALA A 57 0.09 14.75 -8.96
CA ALA A 57 1.21 14.23 -8.20
C ALA A 57 2.13 13.41 -9.11
N GLN A 58 3.42 13.71 -8.99
CA GLN A 58 4.51 13.10 -9.73
C GLN A 58 4.42 11.56 -9.66
N ARG A 59 4.48 10.89 -10.82
CA ARG A 59 4.48 9.42 -10.90
C ARG A 59 5.75 8.87 -10.26
N VAL A 60 5.65 8.45 -9.00
CA VAL A 60 6.72 7.69 -8.33
C VAL A 60 6.61 6.23 -8.77
N ARG A 61 7.59 5.76 -9.54
CA ARG A 61 7.77 4.33 -9.81
C ARG A 61 8.49 3.72 -8.61
N THR A 62 7.77 3.01 -7.75
CA THR A 62 8.40 2.14 -6.76
C THR A 62 8.80 0.83 -7.44
N GLU A 63 10.04 0.72 -7.89
CA GLU A 63 10.62 -0.59 -8.21
C GLU A 63 10.77 -1.40 -6.93
N ARG A 64 10.39 -2.68 -6.99
CA ARG A 64 10.68 -3.62 -5.92
C ARG A 64 12.18 -3.88 -5.93
N VAL A 65 12.86 -3.38 -4.91
CA VAL A 65 14.24 -3.78 -4.64
C VAL A 65 14.18 -5.14 -3.96
N ASP A 66 14.42 -6.22 -4.70
CA ASP A 66 14.75 -7.51 -4.11
C ASP A 66 16.06 -7.33 -3.34
N ARG A 67 16.03 -7.50 -2.02
CA ARG A 67 17.26 -7.55 -1.22
C ARG A 67 17.96 -8.85 -1.58
N ASP A 68 18.97 -8.75 -2.43
CA ASP A 68 19.81 -9.85 -2.88
C ASP A 68 20.29 -10.66 -1.65
N ARG A 69 19.84 -11.91 -1.55
CA ARG A 69 20.22 -12.85 -0.49
C ARG A 69 21.61 -13.39 -0.79
N LYS A 70 22.64 -12.56 -0.63
CA LYS A 70 24.04 -13.00 -0.63
C LYS A 70 24.71 -12.55 0.66
N GLY A 71 24.88 -13.48 1.60
CA GLY A 71 25.67 -13.21 2.81
C GLY A 71 25.35 -14.01 4.06
N LEU A 72 24.82 -15.23 3.95
CA LEU A 72 24.85 -16.19 5.06
C LEU A 72 25.57 -17.44 4.55
N GLU A 73 26.90 -17.43 4.68
CA GLU A 73 27.71 -18.66 4.67
C GLU A 73 27.62 -19.36 6.04
N PRO A 74 27.78 -20.69 6.08
CA PRO A 74 27.36 -21.57 7.17
C PRO A 74 28.11 -21.40 8.50
#